data_AF-A0A454A7T5-F1
#
_entry.id   AF-A0A454A7T5-F1
#
_cell.length_a   1.000
_cell.length_b   1.000
_cell.length_c   1.000
_cell.angle_alpha   90.00
_cell.angle_beta   90.00
_cell.angle_gamma   90.00
#
_symmetry.space_group_name_H-M   'P 1'
#
loop_
_entity.id
_entity.type
_entity.pdbx_description
1 polymer ?
#
loop_
_entity_poly.entity_id
_entity_poly.type
_entity_poly.pdbx_seq_one_letter_code
_entity_poly.pdbx_strand_id
1 'polypeptide(L)'
;MRRFCTVLVLLSMAYFIIGGLFAYLNKLELPIYLNGMAIVGFVMTIVCIYSLSKPAITQSDLEQLEATSLESITKTISELKSLKTNKNSTQEEILDLEKKRKEMELLVKKASMALFFREQLNYHERRILSEIKGSETLNHSLSEIKEIKGKLKALDEEIACDPEVEFLRSILLEASRRTPTLDELTEGMPFIFRIMARSTQLILGNKI
;
A
#
# COMPACT_ATOMS: atom_id res chain seq x y z
N MET A 1 -37.86 36.81 51.26
CA MET A 1 -37.53 38.14 50.70
C MET A 1 -38.73 38.90 50.14
N ARG A 2 -39.61 38.30 49.30
CA ARG A 2 -40.83 38.98 48.80
C ARG A 2 -41.72 39.58 49.90
N ARG A 3 -41.96 38.82 50.99
CA ARG A 3 -42.74 39.30 52.15
C ARG A 3 -42.12 40.52 52.85
N PHE A 4 -40.78 40.64 52.84
CA PHE A 4 -40.07 41.76 53.44
C PHE A 4 -40.17 43.02 52.57
N CYS A 5 -40.04 42.87 51.25
CA CYS A 5 -40.25 43.97 50.30
C CYS A 5 -41.70 44.47 50.33
N THR A 6 -42.69 43.57 50.36
CA THR A 6 -44.11 43.98 50.46
C THR A 6 -44.40 44.72 51.76
N VAL A 7 -43.83 44.29 52.89
CA VAL A 7 -43.97 44.99 54.19
C VAL A 7 -43.31 46.36 54.15
N LEU A 8 -42.14 46.49 53.52
CA LEU A 8 -41.41 47.75 53.40
C LEU A 8 -42.13 48.76 52.48
N VAL A 9 -42.71 48.29 51.36
CA VAL A 9 -43.59 49.10 50.50
C VAL A 9 -44.79 49.61 51.30
N LEU A 10 -45.45 48.73 52.06
CA LEU A 10 -46.65 49.07 52.83
C LEU A 10 -46.33 50.08 53.95
N LEU A 11 -45.17 49.92 54.61
CA LEU A 11 -44.65 50.88 55.60
C LEU A 11 -44.35 52.26 54.97
N SER A 12 -43.77 52.29 53.76
CA SER A 12 -43.50 53.55 53.05
C SER A 12 -44.78 54.29 52.67
N MET A 13 -45.82 53.54 52.29
CA MET A 13 -47.13 54.09 51.95
C MET A 13 -47.88 54.60 53.19
N ALA A 14 -47.74 53.91 54.32
CA ALA A 14 -48.25 54.39 55.61
C ALA A 14 -47.54 55.68 56.06
N TYR A 15 -46.21 55.77 55.89
CA TYR A 15 -45.44 56.98 56.20
C TYR A 15 -45.86 58.18 55.34
N PHE A 16 -46.14 57.95 54.05
CA PHE A 16 -46.66 58.97 53.13
C PHE A 16 -48.02 59.52 53.59
N ILE A 17 -48.96 58.63 53.94
CA ILE A 17 -50.32 59.03 54.34
C ILE A 17 -50.30 59.74 55.71
N ILE A 18 -49.58 59.19 56.69
CA ILE A 18 -49.52 59.73 58.05
C ILE A 18 -48.73 61.06 58.06
N GLY A 19 -47.57 61.11 57.39
CA GLY A 19 -46.76 62.32 57.32
C GLY A 19 -47.44 63.47 56.56
N GLY A 20 -48.18 63.15 55.49
CA GLY A 20 -48.99 64.14 54.76
C GLY A 20 -50.12 64.73 55.61
N LEU A 21 -50.79 63.90 56.43
CA LEU A 21 -51.84 64.36 57.35
C LEU A 21 -51.29 65.29 58.44
N PHE A 22 -50.09 64.98 58.97
CA PHE A 22 -49.42 65.79 59.99
C PHE A 22 -48.87 67.13 59.45
N ALA A 23 -48.43 67.15 58.19
CA ALA A 23 -48.02 68.38 57.51
C ALA A 23 -49.21 69.32 57.25
N TYR A 24 -50.38 68.78 56.89
CA TYR A 24 -51.60 69.56 56.67
C TYR A 24 -52.12 70.25 57.95
N LEU A 25 -51.92 69.63 59.12
CA LEU A 25 -52.29 70.18 60.43
C LEU A 25 -51.29 71.21 60.99
N ASN A 26 -50.30 71.64 60.19
CA ASN A 26 -49.28 72.65 60.54
C ASN A 26 -48.43 72.33 61.80
N LYS A 27 -48.40 71.06 62.22
CA LYS A 27 -47.62 70.60 63.40
C LYS A 27 -46.19 70.15 63.06
N LEU A 28 -45.83 70.13 61.78
CA LEU A 28 -44.54 69.64 61.31
C LEU A 28 -43.93 70.65 60.33
N GLU A 29 -42.67 71.00 60.53
CA GLU A 29 -41.94 71.86 59.60
C GLU A 29 -41.82 71.18 58.22
N LEU A 30 -42.39 71.82 57.19
CA LEU A 30 -42.34 71.38 55.79
C LEU A 30 -40.97 70.87 55.31
N PRO A 31 -39.82 71.52 55.64
CA PRO A 31 -38.52 71.04 55.16
C PRO A 31 -38.12 69.66 55.72
N ILE A 32 -38.54 69.32 56.94
CA ILE A 32 -38.22 68.03 57.57
C ILE A 32 -39.02 66.91 56.87
N TYR A 33 -40.28 67.18 56.54
CA TYR A 33 -41.14 66.23 55.82
C TYR A 33 -40.65 65.94 54.40
N LEU A 34 -40.28 66.98 53.65
CA LEU A 34 -39.75 66.86 52.28
C LEU A 34 -38.43 66.07 52.24
N ASN A 35 -37.52 66.31 53.18
CA ASN A 35 -36.28 65.54 53.29
C ASN A 35 -36.52 64.07 53.65
N GLY A 36 -37.46 63.78 54.57
CA GLY A 36 -37.85 62.41 54.91
C GLY A 36 -38.43 61.64 53.71
N MET A 37 -39.30 62.31 52.96
CA MET A 37 -39.88 61.79 51.70
C MET A 37 -38.82 61.47 50.65
N ALA A 38 -37.83 62.35 50.47
CA ALA A 38 -36.76 62.15 49.50
C ALA A 38 -35.91 60.91 49.83
N ILE A 39 -35.58 60.70 51.11
CA ILE A 39 -34.80 59.53 51.56
C ILE A 39 -35.61 58.25 51.35
N VAL A 40 -36.87 58.22 51.75
CA VAL A 40 -37.75 57.04 51.58
C VAL A 40 -37.93 56.74 50.09
N GLY A 41 -38.13 57.75 49.24
CA GLY A 41 -38.23 57.58 47.78
C GLY A 41 -36.97 56.99 47.16
N PHE A 42 -35.79 57.41 47.61
CA PHE A 42 -34.51 56.87 47.12
C PHE A 42 -34.36 55.38 47.49
N VAL A 43 -34.68 55.02 48.74
CA VAL A 43 -34.64 53.61 49.20
C VAL A 43 -35.62 52.76 48.40
N MET A 44 -36.83 53.26 48.14
CA MET A 44 -37.84 52.54 47.35
C MET A 44 -37.40 52.29 45.89
N THR A 45 -36.68 53.24 45.29
CA THR A 45 -36.16 53.10 43.92
C THR A 45 -35.13 51.97 43.83
N ILE A 46 -34.22 51.87 44.80
CA ILE A 46 -33.22 50.80 44.87
C ILE A 46 -33.91 49.44 45.05
N VAL A 47 -34.91 49.36 45.94
CA VAL A 47 -35.68 48.12 46.18
C VAL A 47 -36.45 47.71 44.93
N CYS A 48 -37.01 48.65 44.17
CA CYS A 48 -37.72 48.38 42.93
C CYS A 48 -36.78 47.81 41.84
N ILE A 49 -35.60 48.41 41.66
CA ILE A 49 -34.57 47.93 40.72
C ILE A 49 -34.10 46.52 41.11
N TYR A 50 -33.86 46.29 42.40
CA TYR A 50 -33.46 44.96 42.89
C TYR A 50 -34.56 43.91 42.67
N SER A 51 -35.83 44.28 42.80
CA SER A 51 -36.96 43.39 42.53
C SER A 51 -37.16 43.09 41.04
N LEU A 52 -36.78 44.00 40.14
CA LEU A 52 -36.82 43.80 38.68
C LEU A 52 -35.64 42.97 38.17
N SER A 53 -34.48 43.07 38.82
CA SER A 53 -33.24 42.40 38.41
C SER A 53 -33.20 40.90 38.75
N LYS A 54 -34.15 40.41 39.55
CA LYS A 54 -34.34 38.97 39.78
C LYS A 54 -35.62 38.49 39.08
N PRO A 55 -35.57 38.15 37.78
CA PRO A 55 -36.56 37.22 37.26
C PRO A 55 -36.46 35.94 38.09
N ALA A 56 -37.60 35.38 38.47
CA ALA A 56 -37.63 34.13 39.20
C ALA A 56 -37.18 33.03 38.23
N ILE A 57 -35.88 32.72 38.19
CA ILE A 57 -35.38 31.55 37.48
C ILE A 57 -36.01 30.35 38.17
N THR A 58 -36.94 29.72 37.46
CA THR A 58 -37.69 28.56 37.92
C THR A 58 -36.79 27.33 37.80
N GLN A 59 -36.88 26.35 38.71
CA GLN A 59 -36.06 25.14 38.64
C GLN A 59 -36.22 24.41 37.29
N SER A 60 -37.40 24.51 36.65
CA SER A 60 -37.65 23.98 35.31
C SER A 60 -36.80 24.62 34.21
N ASP A 61 -36.46 25.91 34.33
CA ASP A 61 -35.64 26.61 33.33
C ASP A 61 -34.18 26.16 33.44
N LEU A 62 -33.73 25.82 34.65
CA LEU A 62 -32.37 25.33 34.92
C LEU A 62 -32.20 23.89 34.43
N GLU A 63 -33.20 23.02 34.70
CA GLU A 63 -33.25 21.65 34.16
C GLU A 63 -33.31 21.63 32.64
N GLN A 64 -34.09 22.52 32.01
CA GLN A 64 -34.10 22.66 30.54
C GLN A 64 -32.77 23.13 29.98
N LEU A 65 -32.09 24.07 30.64
CA LEU A 65 -30.78 24.57 30.21
C LEU A 65 -29.72 23.46 30.29
N GLU A 66 -29.71 22.68 31.37
CA GLU A 66 -28.83 21.53 31.54
C GLU A 66 -29.12 20.44 30.49
N ALA A 67 -30.38 20.10 30.27
CA ALA A 67 -30.78 19.14 29.24
C ALA A 67 -30.38 19.59 27.83
N THR A 68 -30.60 20.86 27.49
CA THR A 68 -30.22 21.44 26.18
C THR A 68 -28.70 21.47 26.01
N SER A 69 -27.95 21.77 27.07
CA SER A 69 -26.49 21.73 27.07
C SER A 69 -25.98 20.30 26.85
N LEU A 70 -26.52 19.32 27.58
CA LEU A 70 -26.20 17.90 27.39
C LEU A 70 -26.55 17.41 25.97
N GLU A 71 -27.68 17.82 25.42
CA GLU A 71 -28.08 17.48 24.05
C GLU A 71 -27.09 18.07 23.03
N SER A 72 -26.68 19.33 23.20
CA SER A 72 -25.70 19.98 22.32
C SER A 72 -24.32 19.31 22.39
N ILE A 73 -23.88 18.91 23.59
CA ILE A 73 -22.63 18.17 23.80
C ILE A 73 -22.72 16.79 23.15
N THR A 74 -23.85 16.09 23.33
CA THR A 74 -24.09 14.77 22.73
C THR A 74 -24.09 14.86 21.20
N LYS A 75 -24.75 15.88 20.64
CA LYS A 75 -24.75 16.15 19.20
C LYS A 75 -23.35 16.45 18.69
N THR A 76 -22.60 17.29 19.38
CA THR A 76 -21.19 17.60 19.05
C THR A 76 -20.32 16.34 19.09
N ILE A 77 -20.48 15.46 20.09
CA ILE A 77 -19.77 14.18 20.17
C ILE A 77 -20.13 13.28 19.00
N SER A 78 -21.41 13.22 18.61
CA SER A 78 -21.86 12.42 17.48
C SER A 78 -21.29 12.92 16.14
N GLU A 79 -21.27 14.24 15.95
CA GLU A 79 -20.68 14.89 14.78
C GLU A 79 -19.16 14.65 14.74
N LEU A 80 -18.46 14.79 15.87
CA LEU A 80 -17.02 14.54 15.96
C LEU A 80 -16.69 13.06 15.68
N LYS A 81 -17.52 12.13 16.18
CA LYS A 81 -17.38 10.70 15.88
C LYS A 81 -17.55 10.43 14.39
N SER A 82 -18.57 11.02 13.75
CA SER A 82 -18.80 10.89 12.30
C SER A 82 -17.66 11.49 11.46
N LEU A 83 -17.11 12.63 11.89
CA LEU A 83 -15.99 13.27 11.22
C LEU A 83 -14.71 12.45 11.37
N LYS A 84 -14.51 11.84 12.55
CA LYS A 84 -13.37 10.95 12.81
C LYS A 84 -13.47 9.67 11.97
N THR A 85 -14.65 9.07 11.84
CA THR A 85 -14.84 7.90 10.96
C THR A 85 -14.58 8.24 9.50
N ASN A 86 -15.10 9.38 9.02
CA ASN A 86 -14.87 9.84 7.65
C ASN A 86 -13.39 10.16 7.40
N LYS A 87 -12.70 10.76 8.37
CA LYS A 87 -11.26 11.03 8.27
C LYS A 87 -10.45 9.73 8.20
N ASN A 88 -10.80 8.74 9.02
CA ASN A 88 -10.13 7.44 8.99
C ASN A 88 -10.37 6.72 7.66
N SER A 89 -11.61 6.68 7.15
CA SER A 89 -11.89 6.05 5.86
C SER A 89 -11.16 6.73 4.71
N THR A 90 -11.14 8.07 4.70
CA THR A 90 -10.39 8.85 3.70
C THR A 90 -8.89 8.56 3.79
N GLN A 91 -8.36 8.42 5.01
CA GLN A 91 -6.94 8.09 5.21
C GLN A 91 -6.61 6.68 4.72
N GLU A 92 -7.48 5.71 4.96
CA GLU A 92 -7.34 4.35 4.43
C GLU A 92 -7.39 4.35 2.89
N GLU A 93 -8.33 5.08 2.29
CA GLU A 93 -8.43 5.25 0.84
C GLU A 93 -7.16 5.88 0.24
N ILE A 94 -6.58 6.88 0.91
CA ILE A 94 -5.32 7.51 0.47
C ILE A 94 -4.17 6.50 0.49
N LEU A 95 -4.07 5.68 1.56
CA LEU A 95 -3.02 4.66 1.66
C LEU A 95 -3.17 3.59 0.56
N ASP A 96 -4.40 3.17 0.28
CA ASP A 96 -4.69 2.22 -0.80
C ASP A 96 -4.39 2.80 -2.18
N LEU A 97 -4.73 4.07 -2.41
CA LEU A 97 -4.39 4.78 -3.65
C LEU A 97 -2.88 4.93 -3.82
N GLU A 98 -2.14 5.22 -2.73
CA GLU A 98 -0.68 5.32 -2.78
C GLU A 98 -0.04 3.96 -3.11
N LYS A 99 -0.56 2.87 -2.53
CA LYS A 99 -0.13 1.51 -2.85
C LYS A 99 -0.37 1.18 -4.33
N LYS A 100 -1.57 1.44 -4.85
CA LYS A 100 -1.90 1.25 -6.27
C LYS A 100 -1.00 2.07 -7.19
N ARG A 101 -0.69 3.32 -6.81
CA ARG A 101 0.23 4.17 -7.56
C ARG A 101 1.63 3.55 -7.64
N LYS A 102 2.18 3.07 -6.52
CA LYS A 102 3.50 2.42 -6.48
C LYS A 102 3.52 1.13 -7.31
N GLU A 103 2.46 0.34 -7.24
CA GLU A 103 2.32 -0.88 -8.07
C GLU A 103 2.29 -0.53 -9.57
N MET A 104 1.53 0.51 -9.96
CA MET A 104 1.46 0.97 -11.34
C MET A 104 2.80 1.49 -11.85
N GLU A 105 3.51 2.30 -11.06
CA GLU A 105 4.85 2.80 -11.41
C GLU A 105 5.84 1.65 -11.65
N LEU A 106 5.78 0.62 -10.79
CA LEU A 106 6.60 -0.57 -10.92
C LEU A 106 6.26 -1.37 -12.19
N LEU A 107 4.97 -1.51 -12.51
CA LEU A 107 4.53 -2.15 -13.76
C LEU A 107 4.99 -1.38 -15.00
N VAL A 108 4.86 -0.05 -15.00
CA VAL A 108 5.34 0.81 -16.09
C VAL A 108 6.85 0.66 -16.28
N LYS A 109 7.62 0.66 -15.18
CA LYS A 109 9.07 0.44 -15.23
C LYS A 109 9.44 -0.94 -15.78
N LYS A 110 8.69 -1.98 -15.42
CA LYS A 110 8.89 -3.33 -15.98
C LYS A 110 8.59 -3.36 -17.48
N ALA A 111 7.50 -2.73 -17.91
CA ALA A 111 7.11 -2.68 -19.32
C ALA A 111 8.14 -1.91 -20.16
N SER A 112 8.63 -0.77 -19.67
CA SER A 112 9.66 0.00 -20.38
C SER A 112 10.98 -0.78 -20.48
N MET A 113 11.39 -1.47 -19.42
CA MET A 113 12.59 -2.32 -19.43
C MET A 113 12.44 -3.48 -20.42
N ALA A 114 11.26 -4.12 -20.46
CA ALA A 114 10.98 -5.21 -21.40
C ALA A 114 11.04 -4.73 -22.86
N LEU A 115 10.48 -3.55 -23.15
CA LEU A 115 10.58 -2.93 -24.48
C LEU A 115 12.04 -2.62 -24.84
N PHE A 116 12.80 -2.07 -23.90
CA PHE A 116 14.22 -1.78 -24.11
C PHE A 116 15.04 -3.05 -24.42
N PHE A 117 14.83 -4.13 -23.68
CA PHE A 117 15.52 -5.40 -23.96
C PHE A 117 15.09 -6.02 -25.29
N ARG A 118 13.81 -5.91 -25.65
CA ARG A 118 13.33 -6.39 -26.94
C ARG A 118 13.97 -5.62 -28.09
N GLU A 119 14.16 -4.33 -27.94
CA GLU A 119 14.85 -3.51 -28.94
C GLU A 119 16.33 -3.87 -29.06
N GLN A 120 17.03 -4.07 -27.93
CA GLN A 120 18.41 -4.55 -27.97
C GLN A 120 18.54 -5.92 -28.64
N LEU A 121 17.64 -6.85 -28.33
CA LEU A 121 17.62 -8.16 -28.95
C LEU A 121 17.45 -8.03 -30.47
N ASN A 122 16.44 -7.27 -30.92
CA ASN A 122 16.22 -7.01 -32.35
C ASN A 122 17.45 -6.38 -33.02
N TYR A 123 18.10 -5.43 -32.35
CA TYR A 123 19.30 -4.78 -32.86
C TYR A 123 20.45 -5.80 -33.05
N HIS A 124 20.69 -6.64 -32.05
CA HIS A 124 21.72 -7.68 -32.13
C HIS A 124 21.39 -8.75 -33.15
N GLU A 125 20.14 -9.18 -33.27
CA GLU A 125 19.70 -10.12 -34.31
C GLU A 125 19.93 -9.55 -35.71
N ARG A 126 19.56 -8.29 -35.95
CA ARG A 126 19.82 -7.60 -37.22
C ARG A 126 21.30 -7.52 -37.51
N ARG A 127 22.11 -7.20 -36.49
CA ARG A 127 23.57 -7.16 -36.62
C ARG A 127 24.12 -8.54 -37.00
N ILE A 128 23.75 -9.59 -36.29
CA ILE A 128 24.17 -10.97 -36.61
C ILE A 128 23.77 -11.35 -38.04
N LEU A 129 22.52 -11.07 -38.45
CA LEU A 129 22.07 -11.34 -39.81
C LEU A 129 22.85 -10.54 -40.85
N SER A 130 23.20 -9.28 -40.55
CA SER A 130 24.02 -8.47 -41.45
C SER A 130 25.46 -9.01 -41.57
N GLU A 131 26.05 -9.48 -40.48
CA GLU A 131 27.38 -10.10 -40.48
C GLU A 131 27.38 -11.44 -41.22
N ILE A 132 26.34 -12.27 -41.04
CA ILE A 132 26.17 -13.52 -41.79
C ILE A 132 26.03 -13.24 -43.29
N LYS A 133 25.26 -12.20 -43.68
CA LYS A 133 25.10 -11.82 -45.09
C LYS A 133 26.34 -11.18 -45.69
N GLY A 134 27.07 -10.39 -44.91
CA GLY A 134 28.28 -9.69 -45.35
C GLY A 134 29.55 -10.56 -45.34
N SER A 135 29.57 -11.62 -44.53
CA SER A 135 30.69 -12.56 -44.48
C SER A 135 30.62 -13.56 -45.63
N GLU A 136 31.36 -13.25 -46.70
CA GLU A 136 31.52 -14.12 -47.86
C GLU A 136 32.14 -15.48 -47.46
N THR A 137 33.06 -15.49 -46.50
CA THR A 137 33.69 -16.71 -45.96
C THR A 137 32.70 -17.62 -45.23
N LEU A 138 31.77 -17.05 -44.46
CA LEU A 138 30.75 -17.82 -43.74
C LEU A 138 29.73 -18.42 -44.71
N ASN A 139 29.28 -17.65 -45.70
CA ASN A 139 28.36 -18.14 -46.73
C ASN A 139 29.02 -19.22 -47.61
N HIS A 140 30.29 -19.05 -47.97
CA HIS A 140 31.04 -20.06 -48.71
C HIS A 140 31.16 -21.37 -47.90
N SER A 141 31.57 -21.29 -46.63
CA SER A 141 31.66 -22.46 -45.74
C SER A 141 30.29 -23.15 -45.55
N LEU A 142 29.21 -22.38 -45.40
CA LEU A 142 27.84 -22.93 -45.33
C LEU A 142 27.42 -23.61 -46.63
N SER A 143 27.84 -23.08 -47.78
CA SER A 143 27.58 -23.70 -49.08
C SER A 143 28.35 -25.02 -49.25
N GLU A 144 29.62 -25.07 -48.86
CA GLU A 144 30.43 -26.28 -48.90
C GLU A 144 29.87 -27.37 -47.97
N ILE A 145 29.43 -27.00 -46.76
CA ILE A 145 28.78 -27.93 -45.82
C ILE A 145 27.49 -28.49 -46.44
N LYS A 146 26.70 -27.67 -47.13
CA LYS A 146 25.47 -28.11 -47.81
C LYS A 146 25.79 -29.12 -48.91
N GLU A 147 26.84 -28.88 -49.71
CA GLU A 147 27.30 -29.82 -50.73
C GLU A 147 27.80 -31.12 -50.14
N ILE A 148 28.63 -31.07 -49.09
CA ILE A 148 29.14 -32.25 -48.39
C ILE A 148 27.99 -33.07 -47.81
N LYS A 149 26.99 -32.42 -47.19
CA LYS A 149 25.82 -33.10 -46.66
C LYS A 149 24.97 -33.76 -47.75
N GLY A 150 24.88 -33.12 -48.93
CA GLY A 150 24.25 -33.72 -50.10
C GLY A 150 24.97 -34.98 -50.58
N LYS A 151 26.31 -34.93 -50.67
CA LYS A 151 27.16 -36.07 -51.01
C LYS A 151 27.03 -37.20 -49.98
N LEU A 152 27.03 -36.86 -48.69
CA LEU A 152 26.87 -37.83 -47.61
C LEU A 152 25.50 -38.50 -47.67
N LYS A 153 24.42 -37.74 -47.93
CA LYS A 153 23.08 -38.32 -48.09
C LYS A 153 22.98 -39.24 -49.30
N ALA A 154 23.58 -38.86 -50.43
CA ALA A 154 23.65 -39.70 -51.61
C ALA A 154 24.44 -41.00 -51.35
N LEU A 155 25.54 -40.90 -50.60
CA LEU A 155 26.35 -42.05 -50.19
C LEU A 155 25.61 -42.95 -49.20
N ASP A 156 24.88 -42.38 -48.24
CA ASP A 156 24.03 -43.15 -47.32
C ASP A 156 22.91 -43.89 -48.05
N GLU A 157 22.32 -43.26 -49.08
CA GLU A 157 21.31 -43.88 -49.94
C GLU A 157 21.92 -45.01 -50.80
N GLU A 158 23.14 -44.81 -51.34
CA GLU A 158 23.88 -45.84 -52.08
C GLU A 158 24.24 -47.03 -51.19
N ILE A 159 24.78 -46.76 -49.99
CA ILE A 159 25.07 -47.77 -48.97
C ILE A 159 23.79 -48.50 -48.54
N ALA A 160 22.65 -47.83 -48.45
CA ALA A 160 21.38 -48.47 -48.09
C ALA A 160 20.82 -49.36 -49.23
N CYS A 161 21.18 -49.08 -50.48
CA CYS A 161 20.74 -49.87 -51.65
C CYS A 161 21.67 -51.04 -51.98
N ASP A 162 22.86 -51.10 -51.37
CA ASP A 162 23.83 -52.17 -51.59
C ASP A 162 23.41 -53.46 -50.82
N PRO A 163 23.17 -54.58 -51.52
CA PRO A 163 22.70 -55.82 -50.93
C PRO A 163 23.68 -56.46 -49.92
N GLU A 164 24.97 -56.09 -49.92
CA GLU A 164 25.95 -56.63 -48.97
C GLU A 164 26.04 -55.84 -47.67
N VAL A 165 25.41 -54.67 -47.57
CA VAL A 165 25.55 -53.77 -46.42
C VAL A 165 24.83 -54.26 -45.17
N GLU A 166 23.72 -55.00 -45.29
CA GLU A 166 23.09 -55.64 -44.12
C GLU A 166 24.00 -56.74 -43.53
N PHE A 167 24.66 -57.50 -44.40
CA PHE A 167 25.62 -58.52 -44.00
C PHE A 167 26.84 -57.88 -43.33
N LEU A 168 27.40 -56.82 -43.92
CA LEU A 168 28.54 -56.09 -43.34
C LEU A 168 28.18 -55.43 -42.00
N ARG A 169 27.00 -54.82 -41.89
CA ARG A 169 26.49 -54.24 -40.62
C ARG A 169 26.31 -55.32 -39.55
N SER A 170 25.84 -56.50 -39.92
CA SER A 170 25.69 -57.63 -39.00
C SER A 170 27.03 -58.14 -38.47
N ILE A 171 28.04 -58.28 -39.35
CA ILE A 171 29.40 -58.65 -38.99
C ILE A 171 30.03 -57.58 -38.09
N LEU A 172 29.86 -56.29 -38.40
CA LEU A 172 30.43 -55.20 -37.62
C LEU A 172 29.78 -55.09 -36.24
N LEU A 173 28.46 -55.33 -36.14
CA LEU A 173 27.75 -55.43 -34.86
C LEU A 173 28.16 -56.66 -34.04
N GLU A 174 28.48 -57.78 -34.69
CA GLU A 174 28.97 -58.99 -34.03
C GLU A 174 30.42 -58.82 -33.56
N ALA A 175 31.28 -58.22 -34.39
CA ALA A 175 32.66 -57.87 -34.07
C ALA A 175 32.75 -56.79 -32.98
N SER A 176 31.85 -55.80 -32.97
CA SER A 176 31.78 -54.77 -31.92
C SER A 176 31.27 -55.31 -30.57
N ARG A 177 30.51 -56.42 -30.56
CA ARG A 177 30.07 -57.08 -29.32
C ARG A 177 31.11 -58.03 -28.74
N ARG A 178 32.03 -58.53 -29.56
CA ARG A 178 33.21 -59.24 -29.06
C ARG A 178 34.23 -58.22 -28.57
N THR A 179 34.48 -58.17 -27.26
CA THR A 179 35.74 -57.61 -26.76
C THR A 179 36.86 -58.43 -27.41
N PRO A 180 37.75 -57.81 -28.22
CA PRO A 180 38.68 -58.58 -29.03
C PRO A 180 39.65 -59.36 -28.15
N THR A 181 39.68 -60.67 -28.32
CA THR A 181 40.68 -61.55 -27.70
C THR A 181 42.04 -61.30 -28.35
N LEU A 182 43.09 -61.19 -27.51
CA LEU A 182 44.46 -60.79 -27.89
C LEU A 182 45.07 -61.55 -29.08
N ASP A 183 44.61 -62.78 -29.34
CA ASP A 183 45.12 -63.57 -30.46
C ASP A 183 44.58 -63.11 -31.82
N GLU A 184 43.37 -62.55 -31.92
CA GLU A 184 42.82 -62.00 -33.18
C GLU A 184 43.43 -60.62 -33.49
N LEU A 185 43.74 -59.80 -32.47
CA LEU A 185 44.41 -58.50 -32.64
C LEU A 185 45.88 -58.63 -33.07
N THR A 186 46.52 -59.77 -32.81
CA THR A 186 47.94 -60.00 -33.11
C THR A 186 48.17 -60.86 -34.36
N GLU A 187 47.11 -61.33 -35.01
CA GLU A 187 47.19 -62.27 -36.15
C GLU A 187 47.77 -61.63 -37.43
N GLY A 188 47.87 -60.30 -37.49
CA GLY A 188 48.53 -59.55 -38.57
C GLY A 188 49.80 -58.79 -38.17
N MET A 189 50.27 -58.90 -36.91
CA MET A 189 51.41 -58.11 -36.42
C MET A 189 52.75 -58.86 -36.50
N PRO A 190 53.87 -58.17 -36.80
CA PRO A 190 55.22 -58.76 -36.74
C PRO A 190 55.54 -59.31 -35.34
N PHE A 191 56.25 -60.43 -35.26
CA PHE A 191 56.54 -61.20 -34.05
C PHE A 191 57.05 -60.38 -32.84
N ILE A 192 57.78 -59.30 -33.10
CA ILE A 192 58.35 -58.42 -32.07
C ILE A 192 57.26 -57.67 -31.28
N PHE A 193 56.21 -57.20 -31.96
CA PHE A 193 55.10 -56.50 -31.31
C PHE A 193 54.21 -57.45 -30.48
N ARG A 194 54.10 -58.71 -30.91
CA ARG A 194 53.37 -59.76 -30.18
C ARG A 194 54.02 -60.09 -28.82
N ILE A 195 55.34 -60.10 -28.75
CA ILE A 195 56.09 -60.32 -27.49
C ILE A 195 55.94 -59.11 -26.55
N MET A 196 55.97 -57.89 -27.09
CA MET A 196 55.90 -56.67 -26.30
C MET A 196 54.50 -56.46 -25.66
N ALA A 197 53.43 -56.84 -26.37
CA ALA A 197 52.08 -56.82 -25.83
C ALA A 197 51.86 -57.84 -24.68
N ARG A 198 52.51 -59.02 -24.75
CA ARG A 198 52.47 -60.01 -23.66
C ARG A 198 53.30 -59.60 -22.44
N SER A 199 54.46 -58.97 -22.63
CA SER A 199 55.33 -58.58 -21.51
C SER A 199 54.77 -57.42 -20.69
N THR A 200 54.10 -56.47 -21.34
CA THR A 200 53.47 -55.31 -20.65
C THR A 200 52.35 -55.73 -19.70
N GLN A 201 51.57 -56.76 -20.03
CA GLN A 201 50.55 -57.30 -19.11
C GLN A 201 51.10 -58.23 -18.02
N LEU A 202 52.19 -58.97 -18.24
CA LEU A 202 52.87 -59.73 -17.18
C LEU A 202 53.45 -58.81 -16.08
N ILE A 203 53.85 -57.60 -16.46
CA ILE A 203 54.33 -56.57 -15.53
C ILE A 203 53.15 -55.91 -14.77
N LEU A 204 51.99 -55.75 -15.41
CA LEU A 204 50.80 -55.16 -14.76
C LEU A 204 49.97 -56.17 -13.93
N GLY A 205 50.04 -57.47 -14.24
CA GLY A 205 49.33 -58.55 -13.55
C GLY A 205 50.01 -59.07 -12.28
N ASN A 206 51.23 -58.62 -11.97
CA ASN A 206 51.94 -58.96 -10.73
C ASN A 206 51.73 -57.93 -9.61
N LYS A 207 50.65 -57.14 -9.71
CA LYS A 207 50.26 -56.12 -8.73
C LYS A 207 48.75 -56.16 -8.45
N ILE A 208 48.24 -57.35 -8.15
CA ILE A 208 47.03 -57.57 -7.35
C ILE A 208 47.32 -58.75 -6.42
#